data_AF-A0A9D1GJG3-F1
#
_entry.id   AF-A0A9D1GJG3-F1
#
_cell.length_a   1.000
_cell.length_b   1.000
_cell.length_c   1.000
_cell.angle_alpha   90.00
_cell.angle_beta   90.00
_cell.angle_gamma   90.00
#
_symmetry.space_group_name_H-M   'P 1'
#
loop_
_entity.id
_entity.type
_entity.pdbx_description
1 polymer ?
#
loop_
_entity_poly.entity_id
_entity_poly.type
_entity_poly.pdbx_seq_one_letter_code
_entity_poly.pdbx_strand_id
1 'polypeptide(L)'
;MDGLRRLTDRLAEAGVNVPVAMGESVRSYHTFVQYAEHGAAHLQPANASMYCLSEIMRVKDLAEERGLGLETGGVPFLNAVLGTLYPENVYERGQFPIIGAAPP
;
A
#
# COMPACT_ATOMS: atom_id res chain seq x y z
N MET A 1 -16.52 7.52 3.45
CA MET A 1 -15.56 6.94 2.47
C MET A 1 -16.28 6.05 1.44
N ASP A 2 -17.59 6.23 1.25
CA ASP A 2 -18.43 5.37 0.41
C ASP A 2 -18.10 5.42 -1.09
N GLY A 3 -17.37 6.45 -1.53
CA GLY A 3 -16.92 6.56 -2.92
C GLY A 3 -15.95 5.45 -3.34
N LEU A 4 -15.08 5.00 -2.43
CA LEU A 4 -14.11 3.92 -2.71
C LEU A 4 -14.83 2.58 -2.85
N ARG A 5 -15.72 2.25 -1.89
CA ARG A 5 -16.55 1.05 -1.95
C ARG A 5 -17.42 1.03 -3.21
N ARG A 6 -18.05 2.16 -3.56
CA ARG A 6 -18.83 2.27 -4.80
C ARG A 6 -17.97 2.06 -6.04
N LEU A 7 -16.70 2.47 -6.04
CA LEU A 7 -15.79 2.21 -7.16
C LEU A 7 -15.49 0.72 -7.27
N THR A 8 -15.14 0.06 -6.16
CA THR A 8 -14.84 -1.37 -6.14
C THR A 8 -16.04 -2.21 -6.58
N ASP A 9 -17.24 -1.86 -6.12
CA ASP A 9 -18.49 -2.53 -6.49
C ASP A 9 -18.74 -2.42 -8.00
N ARG A 10 -18.57 -1.22 -8.58
CA ARG A 10 -18.75 -1.00 -10.02
C ARG A 10 -17.73 -1.72 -10.89
N LEU A 11 -16.48 -1.85 -10.41
CA LEU A 11 -15.46 -2.62 -11.12
C LEU A 11 -15.82 -4.10 -11.13
N ALA A 12 -16.29 -4.64 -9.99
CA ALA A 12 -16.76 -6.02 -9.90
C ALA A 12 -17.99 -6.27 -10.78
N GLU A 13 -18.98 -5.38 -10.78
CA GLU A 13 -20.17 -5.46 -11.65
C GLU A 13 -19.80 -5.46 -13.15
N ALA A 14 -18.77 -4.70 -13.53
CA ALA A 14 -18.26 -4.66 -14.89
C ALA A 14 -17.37 -5.86 -15.26
N GLY A 15 -17.13 -6.80 -14.33
CA GLY A 15 -16.23 -7.94 -14.53
C GLY A 15 -14.75 -7.54 -14.59
N VAL A 16 -14.39 -6.33 -14.13
CA VAL A 16 -13.01 -5.82 -14.13
C VAL A 16 -12.35 -6.18 -12.80
N ASN A 17 -11.56 -7.25 -12.80
CA ASN A 17 -10.83 -7.72 -11.61
C ASN A 17 -9.47 -7.02 -11.45
N VAL A 18 -9.49 -5.71 -11.22
CA VAL A 18 -8.28 -4.90 -10.98
C VAL A 18 -8.25 -4.47 -9.51
N PRO A 19 -7.20 -4.81 -8.75
CA PRO A 19 -7.08 -4.39 -7.35
C PRO A 19 -6.89 -2.88 -7.24
N VAL A 20 -7.64 -2.24 -6.34
CA VAL A 20 -7.53 -0.79 -6.11
C VAL A 20 -6.42 -0.51 -5.10
N ALA A 21 -5.43 0.27 -5.52
CA ALA A 21 -4.31 0.74 -4.71
C ALA A 21 -4.49 2.22 -4.33
N MET A 22 -4.24 2.58 -3.07
CA MET A 22 -4.41 3.96 -2.56
C MET A 22 -3.37 4.29 -1.48
N GLY A 23 -2.95 5.55 -1.38
CA GLY A 23 -2.16 6.02 -0.23
C GLY A 23 -1.07 7.05 -0.51
N GLU A 24 -0.65 7.24 -1.75
CA GLU A 24 0.57 8.00 -2.06
C GLU A 24 0.53 9.46 -1.59
N SER A 25 -0.63 10.10 -1.64
CA SER A 25 -0.83 11.50 -1.20
C SER A 25 -1.27 11.64 0.25
N VAL A 26 -1.35 10.54 1.00
CA VAL A 26 -1.87 10.53 2.37
C VAL A 26 -0.77 10.81 3.38
N ARG A 27 -1.14 11.57 4.43
CA ARG A 27 -0.22 12.05 5.47
C ARG A 27 -0.44 11.44 6.86
N SER A 28 -1.49 10.64 7.05
CA SER A 28 -1.87 10.09 8.35
C SER A 28 -2.28 8.63 8.25
N TYR A 29 -1.84 7.83 9.23
CA TYR A 29 -2.26 6.45 9.43
C TYR A 29 -3.79 6.26 9.44
N HIS A 30 -4.54 7.20 10.03
CA HIS A 30 -6.00 7.05 10.17
C HIS A 30 -6.74 6.96 8.83
N THR A 31 -6.22 7.60 7.78
CA THR A 31 -6.80 7.51 6.44
C THR A 31 -6.53 6.13 5.81
N PHE A 32 -5.41 5.47 6.15
CA PHE A 32 -5.13 4.11 5.70
C PHE A 32 -6.07 3.09 6.33
N VAL A 33 -6.44 3.26 7.60
CA VAL A 33 -7.50 2.45 8.25
C VAL A 33 -8.79 2.54 7.44
N GLN A 34 -9.17 3.77 7.06
CA GLN A 34 -10.37 3.98 6.25
C GLN A 34 -10.27 3.34 4.85
N TYR A 35 -9.10 3.38 4.21
CA TYR A 35 -8.90 2.68 2.93
C TYR A 35 -9.04 1.17 3.05
N ALA A 36 -8.41 0.57 4.07
CA ALA A 36 -8.48 -0.85 4.35
C ALA A 36 -9.94 -1.31 4.60
N GLU A 37 -10.73 -0.51 5.32
CA GLU A 37 -12.14 -0.83 5.61
C GLU A 37 -13.08 -0.69 4.41
N HIS A 38 -12.71 0.14 3.41
CA HIS A 38 -13.61 0.54 2.32
C HIS A 38 -13.21 0.00 0.94
N GLY A 39 -12.32 -0.99 0.88
CA GLY A 39 -12.08 -1.78 -0.34
C GLY A 39 -10.74 -1.51 -1.04
N ALA A 40 -9.79 -0.81 -0.42
CA ALA A 40 -8.43 -0.80 -0.95
C ALA A 40 -7.78 -2.18 -0.76
N ALA A 41 -7.30 -2.78 -1.85
CA ALA A 41 -6.58 -4.04 -1.83
C ALA A 41 -5.08 -3.85 -1.61
N HIS A 42 -4.56 -2.66 -1.92
CA HIS A 42 -3.14 -2.31 -1.79
C HIS A 42 -2.97 -0.95 -1.11
N LEU A 43 -2.17 -0.90 -0.05
CA LEU A 43 -1.85 0.34 0.65
C LEU A 43 -0.53 0.90 0.15
N GLN A 44 -0.49 2.20 -0.15
CA GLN A 44 0.67 2.86 -0.75
C GLN A 44 1.22 4.01 0.11
N PRO A 45 1.73 3.78 1.33
CA PRO A 45 2.35 4.85 2.10
C PRO A 45 3.58 5.39 1.38
N ALA A 46 3.67 6.71 1.29
CA ALA A 46 4.81 7.38 0.66
C ALA A 46 5.67 8.08 1.71
N ASN A 47 6.98 7.82 1.68
CA ASN A 47 7.95 8.45 2.59
C ASN A 47 7.94 9.98 2.50
N ALA A 48 7.64 10.53 1.33
CA ALA A 48 7.60 11.97 1.09
C ALA A 48 6.32 12.64 1.64
N SER A 49 5.26 11.86 1.87
CA SER A 49 3.93 12.37 2.27
C SER A 49 3.64 12.11 3.75
N MET A 50 4.16 11.00 4.29
CA MET A 50 3.96 10.58 5.68
C MET A 50 4.90 11.35 6.62
N TYR A 51 4.43 11.61 7.84
CA TYR A 51 5.15 12.44 8.82
C TYR A 51 6.46 11.80 9.32
N CYS A 52 6.47 10.48 9.51
CA CYS A 52 7.64 9.75 10.00
C CYS A 52 7.60 8.27 9.62
N LEU A 53 8.76 7.61 9.70
CA LEU A 53 8.92 6.17 9.43
C LEU A 53 8.02 5.31 10.33
N SER A 54 7.81 5.69 11.60
CA SER A 54 6.97 4.91 12.52
C SER A 54 5.51 4.86 12.07
N GLU A 55 4.98 5.91 11.45
CA GLU A 55 3.63 5.88 10.86
C GLU A 55 3.56 4.90 9.68
N ILE A 56 4.63 4.79 8.89
CA ILE A 56 4.70 3.86 7.75
C ILE A 56 4.73 2.42 8.27
N MET A 57 5.47 2.15 9.35
CA MET A 57 5.46 0.84 10.01
C MET A 57 4.06 0.48 10.52
N ARG A 58 3.30 1.43 11.06
CA ARG A 58 1.90 1.17 11.44
C ARG A 58 1.02 0.80 10.25
N VAL A 59 1.24 1.41 9.09
CA VAL A 59 0.52 1.04 7.85
C VAL A 59 0.93 -0.34 7.35
N LYS A 60 2.22 -0.71 7.47
CA LYS A 60 2.70 -2.07 7.20
C LYS A 60 1.98 -3.09 8.08
N ASP A 61 1.98 -2.87 9.39
CA ASP A 61 1.36 -3.80 10.34
C ASP A 61 -0.15 -3.93 10.06
N LEU A 62 -0.83 -2.82 9.74
CA LEU A 62 -2.23 -2.83 9.31
C LEU A 62 -2.44 -3.66 8.02
N ALA A 63 -1.55 -3.55 7.04
CA ALA A 63 -1.64 -4.34 5.81
C ALA A 63 -1.48 -5.83 6.09
N GLU A 64 -0.52 -6.21 6.94
CA GLU A 64 -0.30 -7.60 7.37
C GLU A 64 -1.50 -8.16 8.14
N GLU A 65 -2.01 -7.43 9.13
CA GLU A 65 -3.19 -7.82 9.93
C GLU A 65 -4.43 -8.07 9.07
N ARG A 66 -4.55 -7.36 7.94
CA ARG A 66 -5.72 -7.39 7.05
C ARG A 66 -5.49 -8.22 5.78
N GLY A 67 -4.30 -8.78 5.60
CA GLY A 67 -3.94 -9.53 4.38
C GLY A 67 -3.97 -8.67 3.12
N LEU A 68 -3.67 -7.37 3.24
CA LEU A 68 -3.63 -6.42 2.12
C LEU A 68 -2.21 -6.34 1.56
N GLY A 69 -2.10 -5.99 0.27
CA GLY A 69 -0.80 -5.70 -0.32
C GLY A 69 -0.26 -4.36 0.18
N LEU A 70 1.06 -4.24 0.21
CA LEU A 70 1.77 -3.03 0.63
C LEU A 70 2.76 -2.64 -0.46
N GLU A 71 2.73 -1.37 -0.86
CA GLU A 71 3.75 -0.77 -1.71
C GLU A 71 4.28 0.48 -1.04
N THR A 72 5.58 0.65 -0.92
CA THR A 72 6.10 1.94 -0.44
C THR A 72 6.66 2.77 -1.58
N GLY A 73 6.19 4.01 -1.68
CA GLY A 73 6.57 4.97 -2.71
C GLY A 73 7.47 6.09 -2.18
N GLY A 74 8.18 6.75 -3.09
CA GLY A 74 9.03 7.91 -2.77
C GLY A 74 10.45 7.54 -2.31
N VAL A 75 11.27 8.58 -2.07
CA VAL A 75 12.70 8.57 -1.68
C VAL A 75 13.37 7.16 -1.69
N PRO A 76 13.98 6.75 -2.83
CA PRO A 76 14.47 5.39 -3.05
C PRO A 76 15.43 4.86 -1.99
N PHE A 77 16.29 5.73 -1.43
CA PHE A 77 17.25 5.34 -0.41
C PHE A 77 16.61 4.93 0.91
N LEU A 78 15.52 5.60 1.31
CA LEU A 78 14.77 5.24 2.50
C LEU A 78 13.96 3.97 2.28
N ASN A 79 13.38 3.83 1.08
CA ASN A 79 12.68 2.60 0.70
C ASN A 79 13.61 1.39 0.80
N ALA A 80 14.79 1.42 0.17
CA ALA A 80 15.72 0.28 0.18
C ALA A 80 16.10 -0.20 1.59
N VAL A 81 16.15 0.70 2.58
CA VAL A 81 16.34 0.32 3.99
C VAL A 81 15.06 -0.28 4.58
N LEU A 82 13.90 0.32 4.31
CA LEU A 82 12.60 -0.19 4.77
C LEU A 82 12.25 -1.57 4.19
N GLY A 83 12.63 -1.88 2.94
CA GLY A 83 12.43 -3.21 2.36
C GLY A 83 13.06 -4.33 3.14
N THR A 84 14.19 -4.07 3.79
CA THR A 84 14.83 -5.07 4.67
C THR A 84 13.98 -5.43 5.90
N LEU A 85 12.99 -4.61 6.23
CA LEU A 85 12.06 -4.80 7.33
C LEU A 85 10.70 -5.37 6.87
N TYR A 86 10.48 -5.46 5.55
CA TYR A 86 9.23 -5.97 4.99
C TYR A 86 9.32 -7.47 4.70
N PRO A 87 8.20 -8.20 4.82
CA PRO A 87 8.13 -9.57 4.32
C PRO A 87 8.22 -9.61 2.77
N GLU A 88 8.62 -10.76 2.22
CA GLU A 88 8.90 -11.00 0.79
C GLU A 88 7.74 -10.66 -0.17
N ASN A 89 6.52 -10.45 0.34
CA ASN A 89 5.31 -10.12 -0.42
C ASN A 89 5.04 -8.61 -0.54
N VAL A 90 5.97 -7.76 -0.11
CA VAL A 90 5.88 -6.30 -0.20
C VAL A 90 6.72 -5.80 -1.37
N TYR A 91 6.15 -4.90 -2.17
CA TYR A 91 6.84 -4.35 -3.33
C TYR A 91 7.35 -2.94 -3.05
N GLU A 92 8.60 -2.65 -3.40
CA GLU A 92 9.12 -1.28 -3.39
C GLU A 92 8.96 -0.62 -4.75
N ARG A 93 8.49 0.63 -4.76
CA ARG A 93 8.47 1.43 -5.99
C ARG A 93 9.83 2.09 -6.21
N GLY A 94 10.67 1.48 -7.05
CA GLY A 94 11.98 2.00 -7.45
C GLY A 94 12.26 1.85 -8.95
N GLN A 95 12.87 2.87 -9.57
CA GLN A 95 13.41 2.87 -10.93
C GLN A 95 14.57 1.86 -11.13
N PHE A 96 14.87 1.02 -10.14
CA PHE A 96 15.85 -0.06 -10.19
C PHE A 96 15.24 -1.30 -9.53
N PRO A 97 15.19 -2.46 -10.22
CA PRO A 97 14.62 -3.67 -9.65
C PRO A 97 15.55 -4.22 -8.56
N ILE A 98 15.04 -4.37 -7.34
CA ILE A 98 15.53 -5.43 -6.45
C ILE A 98 14.64 -6.63 -6.76
N ILE A 99 15.26 -7.66 -7.34
CA ILE A 99 14.59 -8.89 -7.79
C ILE A 99 14.09 -9.63 -6.53
N GLY A 100 12.85 -9.36 -6.13
CA GLY A 100 12.03 -10.29 -5.34
C GLY A 100 11.24 -11.13 -6.33
N ALA A 101 11.55 -12.42 -6.41
CA ALA A 101 10.82 -13.34 -7.26
C ALA A 101 9.36 -13.38 -6.78
N ALA A 102 8.42 -12.97 -7.64
CA ALA A 102 7.03 -13.29 -7.44
C ALA A 102 6.90 -14.82 -7.25
N PRO A 103 6.18 -15.31 -6.23
CA PRO A 103 5.91 -16.74 -6.14
C PRO A 103 5.13 -17.19 -7.40
N PRO A 104 5.32 -18.46 -7.84
CA PRO A 104 4.76 -18.99 -9.08
C PRO A 104 3.23 -18.97 -9.14
#